data_AF-A0AAW9NWS2-F1
#
_entry.id   AF-A0AAW9NWS2-F1
#
_cell.length_a   1.000
_cell.length_b   1.000
_cell.length_c   1.000
_cell.angle_alpha   90.00
_cell.angle_beta   90.00
_cell.angle_gamma   90.00
#
_symmetry.space_group_name_H-M   'P 1'
#
loop_
_entity.id
_entity.type
_entity.pdbx_description
1 polymer ?
#
loop_
_entity_poly.entity_id
_entity_poly.type
_entity_poly.pdbx_seq_one_letter_code
_entity_poly.pdbx_strand_id
1 'polypeptide(L)' 'MVKQFPDMNMVDEELLDEEGELEGRLTEYNIGYAMIYTAFAWSVADEAYNIMKKLAKKHGVGFFDVSGKGGVF' A
#
# COMPACT_ATOMS: atom_id res chain seq x y z
N MET A 1 -5.42 6.08 0.45
CA MET A 1 -4.56 4.91 0.59
C MET A 1 -5.33 3.82 1.29
N VAL A 2 -5.58 3.86 2.61
CA VAL A 2 -6.37 2.81 3.32
C VAL A 2 -7.73 2.46 2.68
N LYS A 3 -8.47 3.43 2.13
CA LYS A 3 -9.73 3.14 1.40
C LYS A 3 -9.58 2.32 0.11
N GLN A 4 -8.42 2.41 -0.53
CA GLN A 4 -8.13 1.77 -1.83
C GLN A 4 -7.26 0.51 -1.66
N PHE A 5 -6.55 0.45 -0.53
CA PHE A 5 -5.64 -0.59 -0.09
C PHE A 5 -5.89 -0.82 1.41
N PRO A 6 -6.91 -1.60 1.78
CA PRO A 6 -7.29 -1.79 3.18
C PRO A 6 -6.18 -2.44 4.01
N ASP A 7 -6.19 -2.18 5.31
CA ASP A 7 -5.22 -2.78 6.22
C ASP A 7 -5.55 -4.25 6.43
N MET A 8 -4.58 -5.11 6.09
CA MET A 8 -4.70 -6.57 6.22
C MET A 8 -5.00 -7.02 7.65
N ASN A 9 -4.53 -6.28 8.66
CA ASN A 9 -4.68 -6.66 10.07
C ASN A 9 -5.97 -6.11 10.71
N MET A 10 -6.71 -5.26 9.99
CA MET A 10 -7.90 -4.57 10.49
C MET A 10 -9.14 -4.84 9.63
N VAL A 11 -9.02 -5.69 8.61
CA VAL A 11 -10.14 -6.06 7.75
C VAL A 11 -11.08 -7.01 8.49
N ASP A 12 -12.38 -6.84 8.26
CA ASP A 12 -13.41 -7.74 8.75
C ASP A 12 -13.41 -9.02 7.90
N GLU A 13 -13.26 -10.19 8.54
CA GLU A 13 -13.23 -11.49 7.86
C GLU A 13 -14.53 -11.77 7.09
N GLU A 14 -15.69 -11.32 7.61
CA GLU A 14 -16.97 -11.49 6.92
C GLU A 14 -16.99 -10.73 5.58
N LEU A 15 -16.31 -9.58 5.53
CA LEU A 15 -16.21 -8.76 4.32
C LEU A 15 -15.31 -9.41 3.25
N LEU A 16 -14.33 -10.22 3.66
CA LEU A 16 -13.46 -10.93 2.72
C LEU A 16 -14.21 -12.03 1.97
N ASP A 17 -15.12 -12.72 2.65
CA ASP A 17 -15.95 -13.76 2.05
C ASP A 17 -16.98 -13.18 1.07
N GLU A 18 -17.50 -11.98 1.35
CA GLU A 18 -18.46 -11.28 0.48
C GLU A 18 -17.80 -10.59 -0.72
N GLU A 19 -16.61 -10.01 -0.52
CA GLU A 19 -15.86 -9.28 -1.55
C GLU A 19 -14.56 -10.02 -1.92
N GLY A 20 -14.64 -11.11 -2.69
CA GLY A 20 -13.47 -11.93 -3.03
C GLY A 20 -12.29 -11.21 -3.73
N GLU A 21 -12.51 -10.03 -4.32
CA GLU A 21 -11.44 -9.19 -4.89
C GLU A 21 -10.70 -8.34 -3.83
N LEU A 22 -11.26 -8.23 -2.62
CA LEU A 22 -10.73 -7.43 -1.51
C LEU A 22 -9.40 -7.99 -1.01
N GLU A 23 -9.27 -9.32 -0.94
CA GLU A 23 -8.07 -10.03 -0.48
C GLU A 23 -6.84 -9.58 -1.27
N GLY A 24 -6.95 -9.51 -2.60
CA GLY A 24 -5.87 -9.08 -3.50
C GLY A 24 -5.49 -7.59 -3.36
N ARG A 25 -6.25 -6.82 -2.58
CA ARG A 25 -6.02 -5.39 -2.32
C ARG A 25 -5.64 -5.10 -0.87
N LEU A 26 -5.64 -6.10 0.01
CA LEU A 26 -5.15 -5.95 1.38
C LEU A 26 -3.67 -5.54 1.36
N THR A 27 -3.31 -4.73 2.34
CA THR A 27 -1.98 -4.13 2.44
C THR A 27 -1.53 -4.20 3.89
N GLU A 28 -0.31 -4.67 4.07
CA GLU A 28 0.32 -4.62 5.38
C GLU A 28 0.89 -3.21 5.60
N TYR A 29 0.56 -2.61 6.75
CA TYR A 29 1.02 -1.29 7.14
C TYR A 29 1.92 -1.38 8.38
N ASN A 30 3.09 -0.74 8.31
CA ASN A 30 3.95 -0.52 9.47
C ASN A 30 4.33 0.95 9.57
N ILE A 31 4.05 1.57 10.72
CA ILE A 31 4.30 2.99 10.97
C ILE A 31 5.44 3.10 11.98
N GLY A 32 6.61 3.49 11.48
CA GLY A 32 7.78 3.81 12.28
C GLY A 32 7.83 5.28 12.67
N TYR A 33 8.86 5.66 13.43
CA TYR A 33 9.02 7.04 13.93
C TYR A 33 9.12 8.09 12.81
N ALA A 34 9.82 7.77 11.72
CA ALA A 34 10.07 8.67 10.59
C ALA A 34 9.77 8.04 9.23
N MET A 35 9.08 6.90 9.21
CA MET A 35 8.79 6.17 7.97
C MET A 35 7.46 5.42 8.05
N ILE A 36 6.88 5.20 6.88
CA ILE A 36 5.75 4.28 6.70
C ILE A 36 6.25 3.21 5.73
N TYR A 37 6.17 1.95 6.13
CA TYR A 37 6.38 0.81 5.26
C TYR A 37 5.04 0.19 4.91
N THR A 38 4.86 -0.15 3.64
CA THR A 38 3.63 -0.75 3.12
C THR A 38 3.97 -1.87 2.17
N ALA A 39 3.37 -3.04 2.35
CA ALA A 39 3.53 -4.17 1.43
C ALA A 39 2.22 -4.43 0.67
N PHE A 40 2.30 -4.44 -0.65
CA PHE A 40 1.17 -4.65 -1.56
C PHE A 40 1.30 -5.99 -2.29
N ALA A 41 0.18 -6.57 -2.70
CA ALA A 41 0.18 -7.72 -3.61
C ALA A 41 0.77 -7.35 -4.98
N TRP A 42 1.45 -8.31 -5.63
CA TRP A 42 2.02 -8.12 -6.96
C TRP A 42 0.99 -7.76 -8.03
N SER A 43 -0.25 -8.25 -7.88
CA SER A 43 -1.37 -7.96 -8.80
C SER A 43 -1.70 -6.47 -8.91
N VAL A 44 -1.35 -5.67 -7.91
CA VAL A 44 -1.64 -4.24 -7.84
C VAL A 44 -0.37 -3.36 -7.79
N ALA A 45 0.81 -3.93 -8.05
CA ALA A 45 2.10 -3.25 -7.88
C ALA A 45 2.20 -1.91 -8.64
N ASP A 46 1.79 -1.89 -9.91
CA ASP A 46 1.83 -0.67 -10.73
C ASP A 46 0.86 0.40 -10.23
N GLU A 47 -0.34 0.00 -9.79
CA GLU A 47 -1.35 0.89 -9.20
C GLU A 47 -0.82 1.50 -7.89
N ALA A 48 -0.30 0.63 -7.01
CA ALA A 48 0.26 1.01 -5.71
C ALA A 48 1.45 1.96 -5.86
N TYR A 49 2.40 1.67 -6.75
CA TYR A 49 3.53 2.53 -7.05
C TYR A 49 3.09 3.95 -7.43
N ASN A 50 2.15 4.05 -8.38
CA ASN A 50 1.69 5.35 -8.89
C ASN A 50 0.97 6.17 -7.81
N ILE A 51 0.14 5.50 -6.99
CA ILE A 51 -0.57 6.16 -5.89
C ILE A 51 0.41 6.60 -4.80
N MET A 52 1.35 5.74 -4.40
CA MET A 52 2.33 6.08 -3.36
C MET A 52 3.22 7.23 -3.79
N LYS A 53 3.71 7.22 -5.04
CA LYS A 53 4.48 8.33 -5.62
C LYS A 53 3.69 9.64 -5.62
N LYS A 54 2.40 9.61 -5.98
CA LYS A 54 1.52 10.80 -5.95
C LYS A 54 1.30 11.31 -4.53
N LEU A 55 1.10 10.41 -3.56
CA LEU A 55 0.92 10.79 -2.16
C LEU A 55 2.22 11.34 -1.55
N ALA A 56 3.36 10.71 -1.80
CA ALA A 56 4.66 11.18 -1.34
C ALA A 56 4.92 12.61 -1.83
N LYS A 57 4.69 12.87 -3.12
CA LYS A 57 4.76 14.22 -3.69
C LYS A 57 3.78 15.19 -3.04
N LYS A 58 2.52 14.78 -2.81
CA LYS A 58 1.50 15.62 -2.18
C LYS A 58 1.89 16.02 -0.75
N HIS A 59 2.52 15.12 -0.01
CA HIS A 59 2.85 15.30 1.41
C HIS A 59 4.28 15.76 1.67
N GLY A 60 5.11 15.90 0.62
CA GLY A 60 6.49 16.38 0.75
C GLY A 60 7.42 15.41 1.48
N VAL A 61 7.18 14.10 1.34
CA VAL A 61 7.99 13.04 1.93
C VAL A 61 8.74 12.27 0.84
N GLY A 62 9.89 11.70 1.19
CA GLY A 62 10.65 10.84 0.27
C GLY A 62 9.90 9.52 0.01
N PHE A 63 10.08 8.98 -1.19
CA PHE A 63 9.51 7.70 -1.60
C PHE A 63 10.60 6.75 -2.10
N PHE A 64 10.61 5.53 -1.55
CA PHE A 64 11.52 4.48 -1.93
C PHE A 64 10.74 3.20 -2.28
N ASP A 65 10.93 2.73 -3.51
CA ASP A 65 10.39 1.47 -4.00
C ASP A 65 11.45 0.37 -3.85
N VAL A 66 11.32 -0.42 -2.78
CA VAL A 66 12.25 -1.50 -2.42
C VAL A 66 12.25 -2.62 -3.46
N SER A 67 11.10 -2.88 -4.10
CA SER A 67 10.94 -3.88 -5.16
C SER A 67 11.46 -3.42 -6.52
N GLY A 68 11.66 -2.11 -6.69
CA GLY A 68 12.07 -1.49 -7.93
C GLY A 68 13.58 -1.53 -8.19
N LYS A 69 14.02 -0.80 -9.23
CA LYS A 69 15.44 -0.72 -9.64
C LYS A 69 16.25 0.30 -8.82
N GLY A 70 15.87 0.57 -7.57
CA GLY A 70 16.60 1.46 -6.66
C GLY A 70 16.41 2.97 -6.92
N GLY A 71 15.27 3.37 -7.51
CA GLY A 71 14.93 4.79 -7.66
C GLY A 71 14.45 5.40 -6.34
N VAL A 72 14.97 6.59 -5.99
CA VAL A 72 14.51 7.40 -4.86
C VAL A 72 13.85 8.66 -5.41
N PHE A 73 12.67 9.03 -4.91
CA PHE A 73 11.90 10.21 -5.33
C PHE A 73 11.60 11.15 -4.16
#